data_AF-A0A267HTQ1-F1
#
_entry.id   AF-A0A267HTQ1-F1
#
_cell.length_a   1.000
_cell.length_b   1.000
_cell.length_c   1.000
_cell.angle_alpha   90.00
_cell.angle_beta   90.00
_cell.angle_gamma   90.00
#
_symmetry.space_group_name_H-M   'P 1'
#
loop_
_entity.id
_entity.type
_entity.pdbx_description
1 polymer ?
#
loop_
_entity_poly.entity_id
_entity_poly.type
_entity_poly.pdbx_seq_one_letter_code
_entity_poly.pdbx_strand_id
1 'polypeptide(L)'
;MKEIKWYSGGSERAEIALSEITTILGLIPADTSTNELRQLLFDYAQEINEGVTAVPYILSRMSVSVSNCLTKNKITISSEASAHLKKLFALGEIRYGY
;
A
#
# COMPACT_ATOMS: atom_id res chain seq x y z
N MET A 1 19.85 3.69 -7.18
CA MET A 1 18.51 3.08 -6.98
C MET A 1 17.62 3.66 -8.08
N LYS A 2 16.97 2.79 -8.86
CA LYS A 2 16.19 3.18 -10.04
C LYS A 2 14.89 3.83 -9.55
N GLU A 3 14.64 5.10 -9.88
CA GLU A 3 13.32 5.71 -9.74
C GLU A 3 12.35 4.92 -10.60
N ILE A 4 11.50 4.12 -9.96
CA ILE A 4 10.43 3.41 -10.66
C ILE A 4 9.36 4.46 -10.95
N LYS A 5 9.32 4.95 -12.19
CA LYS A 5 8.27 5.85 -12.68
C LYS A 5 6.98 5.05 -12.85
N TRP A 6 6.20 4.97 -11.77
CA TRP A 6 4.84 4.45 -11.78
C TRP A 6 3.87 5.50 -12.34
N TYR A 7 4.04 5.88 -13.62
CA TYR A 7 3.16 6.86 -14.26
C TYR A 7 2.84 6.42 -15.69
N SER A 8 1.81 5.60 -15.86
CA SER A 8 1.21 5.35 -17.17
C SER A 8 -0.27 5.00 -17.01
N GLY A 9 -1.08 6.04 -16.85
CA GLY A 9 -2.49 6.04 -17.25
C GLY A 9 -3.47 5.37 -16.29
N GLY A 10 -4.08 6.15 -15.39
CA GLY A 10 -5.35 5.73 -14.78
C GLY A 10 -5.67 6.43 -13.47
N SER A 11 -6.43 7.53 -13.51
CA SER A 11 -7.03 8.24 -12.36
C SER A 11 -6.07 8.77 -11.27
N GLU A 12 -6.27 10.02 -10.87
CA GLU A 12 -5.55 10.71 -9.78
C GLU A 12 -5.44 9.85 -8.49
N ARG A 13 -6.44 8.99 -8.23
CA ARG A 13 -6.44 8.06 -7.08
C ARG A 13 -5.39 6.95 -7.16
N ALA A 14 -5.11 6.39 -8.34
CA ALA A 14 -4.08 5.35 -8.48
C ALA A 14 -2.69 5.95 -8.24
N GLU A 15 -2.45 7.15 -8.77
CA GLU A 15 -1.20 7.88 -8.58
C GLU A 15 -0.93 8.20 -7.11
N ILE A 16 -1.94 8.70 -6.40
CA ILE A 16 -1.85 8.95 -4.95
C ILE A 16 -1.55 7.64 -4.21
N ALA A 17 -2.26 6.55 -4.53
CA ALA A 17 -2.03 5.25 -3.89
C ALA A 17 -0.61 4.72 -4.11
N LEU A 18 -0.10 4.79 -5.34
CA LEU A 18 1.26 4.34 -5.68
C LEU A 18 2.35 5.18 -5.00
N SER A 19 2.13 6.50 -4.90
CA SER A 19 3.04 7.42 -4.18
C SER A 19 3.10 7.10 -2.69
N GLU A 20 1.95 6.86 -2.06
CA GLU A 20 1.87 6.48 -0.64
C GLU A 20 2.53 5.12 -0.39
N ILE A 21 2.29 4.11 -1.24
CA ILE A 21 2.96 2.80 -1.15
C ILE A 21 4.48 2.95 -1.24
N THR A 22 4.97 3.77 -2.17
CA THR A 22 6.41 4.03 -2.34
C THR A 22 7.01 4.69 -1.08
N THR A 23 6.27 5.63 -0.47
CA THR A 23 6.69 6.29 0.77
C THR A 23 6.77 5.29 1.92
N ILE A 24 5.76 4.44 2.08
CA ILE A 24 5.74 3.38 3.11
C ILE A 24 6.91 2.41 2.91
N LEU A 25 7.19 1.99 1.68
CA LEU A 25 8.34 1.13 1.35
C LEU A 25 9.70 1.80 1.65
N GLY A 26 9.77 3.13 1.62
CA GLY A 26 10.95 3.89 2.05
C GLY A 26 11.10 3.97 3.57
N LEU A 27 9.98 3.99 4.31
CA LEU A 27 9.96 4.07 5.77
C LEU A 27 10.16 2.71 6.45
N ILE A 28 9.84 1.61 5.77
CA ILE A 28 10.00 0.25 6.30
C ILE A 28 11.41 -0.26 5.92
N PRO A 29 12.24 -0.71 6.88
CA PRO A 29 13.57 -1.25 6.56
C PRO A 29 13.47 -2.51 5.70
N ALA A 30 14.49 -2.77 4.88
CA ALA A 30 14.57 -3.95 4.02
C ALA A 30 15.16 -5.16 4.77
N ASP A 31 14.49 -5.56 5.85
CA ASP A 31 14.91 -6.67 6.72
C ASP A 31 14.12 -7.95 6.41
N THR A 32 14.64 -9.10 6.83
CA THR A 32 13.98 -10.40 6.63
C THR A 32 12.58 -10.44 7.24
N SER A 33 12.37 -9.75 8.37
CA SER A 33 11.07 -9.69 9.07
C SER A 33 10.02 -8.86 8.33
N THR A 34 10.45 -7.85 7.58
CA THR A 34 9.56 -6.93 6.85
C THR A 34 9.47 -7.26 5.36
N ASN A 35 10.29 -8.18 4.86
CA ASN A 35 10.33 -8.55 3.45
C ASN A 35 8.97 -9.06 2.94
N GLU A 36 8.26 -9.87 3.73
CA GLU A 36 6.91 -10.32 3.38
C GLU A 36 5.93 -9.15 3.21
N LEU A 37 5.98 -8.15 4.10
CA LEU A 37 5.15 -6.96 4.00
C LEU A 37 5.53 -6.09 2.79
N ARG A 38 6.83 -5.96 2.50
CA ARG A 38 7.32 -5.22 1.33
C ARG A 38 6.88 -5.87 0.03
N GLN A 39 7.01 -7.19 -0.09
CA GLN A 39 6.53 -7.96 -1.24
C GLN A 39 5.02 -7.77 -1.43
N LEU A 40 4.24 -7.91 -0.35
CA LEU A 40 2.80 -7.69 -0.38
C LEU A 40 2.43 -6.29 -0.91
N LEU A 41 3.14 -5.25 -0.46
CA LEU A 41 2.94 -3.89 -0.96
C LEU A 41 3.33 -3.72 -2.43
N PHE A 42 4.38 -4.40 -2.89
CA PHE A 42 4.78 -4.41 -4.30
C PHE A 42 3.74 -5.10 -5.18
N ASP A 43 3.21 -6.25 -4.77
CA ASP A 43 2.18 -6.98 -5.51
C ASP A 43 0.92 -6.12 -5.71
N TYR A 44 0.46 -5.45 -4.65
CA TYR A 44 -0.68 -4.55 -4.74
C TYR A 44 -0.39 -3.29 -5.57
N ALA A 45 0.82 -2.73 -5.52
CA ALA A 45 1.21 -1.61 -6.39
C ALA A 45 1.20 -2.02 -7.86
N GLN A 46 1.66 -3.23 -8.18
CA GLN A 46 1.58 -3.76 -9.53
C GLN A 46 0.13 -3.94 -9.98
N GLU A 47 -0.75 -4.49 -9.13
CA GLU A 47 -2.18 -4.66 -9.44
C GLU A 47 -2.87 -3.31 -9.72
N ILE A 48 -2.53 -2.25 -8.96
CA ILE A 48 -3.02 -0.88 -9.20
C ILE A 48 -2.52 -0.37 -10.56
N ASN A 49 -1.25 -0.62 -10.89
CA ASN A 49 -0.65 -0.18 -12.15
C ASN A 49 -1.18 -0.94 -13.38
N GLU A 50 -1.56 -2.21 -13.22
CA GLU A 50 -2.21 -2.99 -14.28
C GLU A 50 -3.60 -2.46 -14.63
N GLY A 51 -4.26 -1.73 -13.71
CA GLY A 51 -5.52 -1.03 -13.97
C GLY A 51 -6.71 -1.94 -14.26
N VAL A 52 -6.58 -3.24 -14.04
CA VAL A 52 -7.62 -4.26 -14.30
C VAL A 52 -8.76 -4.17 -13.28
N THR A 53 -8.41 -3.83 -12.03
CA THR A 53 -9.33 -3.81 -10.90
C THR A 53 -9.51 -2.38 -10.38
N ALA A 54 -10.70 -2.06 -9.87
CA ALA A 54 -10.96 -0.74 -9.29
C ALA A 54 -10.05 -0.48 -8.07
N VAL A 55 -9.32 0.64 -8.10
CA VAL A 55 -8.37 1.03 -7.03
C VAL A 55 -8.97 0.91 -5.61
N PRO A 56 -10.21 1.35 -5.33
CA PRO A 56 -10.77 1.22 -3.98
C PRO A 56 -10.92 -0.22 -3.51
N TYR A 57 -11.24 -1.14 -4.42
CA TYR A 57 -11.37 -2.56 -4.11
C TYR A 57 -10.00 -3.18 -3.77
N ILE A 58 -8.98 -2.85 -4.56
CA ILE A 58 -7.60 -3.29 -4.30
C ILE A 58 -7.14 -2.81 -2.92
N LEU A 59 -7.36 -1.51 -2.61
CA LEU A 59 -6.98 -0.91 -1.34
C LEU A 59 -7.73 -1.52 -0.14
N SER A 60 -9.01 -1.85 -0.30
CA SER A 60 -9.81 -2.53 0.73
C SER A 60 -9.27 -3.93 1.02
N ARG A 61 -8.90 -4.71 -0.01
CA ARG A 61 -8.28 -6.03 0.16
C ARG A 61 -6.88 -5.94 0.77
N MET A 62 -6.13 -4.92 0.38
CA MET A 62 -4.79 -4.67 0.90
C MET A 62 -4.82 -4.35 2.40
N SER A 63 -5.80 -3.59 2.90
CA SER A 63 -5.87 -3.24 4.33
C SER A 63 -5.98 -4.47 5.24
N VAL A 64 -6.81 -5.45 4.85
CA VAL A 64 -6.95 -6.73 5.54
C VAL A 64 -5.66 -7.55 5.44
N SER A 65 -5.06 -7.60 4.24
CA SER A 65 -3.85 -8.38 3.99
C SER A 65 -2.64 -7.85 4.76
N VAL A 66 -2.46 -6.53 4.80
CA VAL A 66 -1.42 -5.84 5.57
C VAL A 66 -1.64 -6.08 7.07
N SER A 67 -2.87 -5.92 7.57
CA SER A 67 -3.19 -6.17 8.98
C SER A 67 -2.85 -7.60 9.39
N ASN A 68 -3.22 -8.58 8.57
CA ASN A 68 -2.89 -9.98 8.79
C ASN A 68 -1.37 -10.22 8.79
N CYS A 69 -0.64 -9.62 7.86
CA CYS A 69 0.82 -9.72 7.78
C CYS A 69 1.50 -9.12 9.02
N LEU A 70 1.07 -7.94 9.46
CA LEU A 70 1.57 -7.29 10.67
C LEU A 70 1.36 -8.15 11.92
N THR A 71 0.15 -8.70 12.09
CA THR A 71 -0.19 -9.55 13.24
C THR A 71 0.56 -10.89 13.20
N LYS A 72 0.59 -11.56 12.03
CA LYS A 72 1.22 -12.88 11.88
C LYS A 72 2.73 -12.82 12.09
N ASN A 73 3.39 -11.82 11.52
CA ASN A 73 4.84 -11.67 11.56
C ASN A 73 5.33 -10.81 12.74
N LYS A 74 4.40 -10.34 13.60
CA LYS A 74 4.69 -9.44 14.74
C LYS A 74 5.56 -8.25 14.32
N ILE A 75 5.28 -7.69 13.14
CA ILE A 75 6.03 -6.57 12.58
C ILE A 75 5.57 -5.30 13.29
N THR A 76 6.51 -4.63 13.96
CA THR A 76 6.29 -3.29 14.51
C THR A 76 6.72 -2.26 13.46
N ILE A 77 5.75 -1.53 12.93
CA ILE A 77 6.00 -0.39 12.03
C ILE A 77 6.15 0.91 12.82
N SER A 78 6.88 1.88 12.27
CA SER A 78 7.01 3.21 12.87
C SER A 78 5.68 3.96 12.88
N SER A 79 5.53 4.94 13.79
CA SER A 79 4.34 5.79 13.83
C SER A 79 4.10 6.54 12.52
N GLU A 80 5.18 6.90 11.82
CA GLU A 80 5.12 7.56 10.52
C GLU A 80 4.59 6.62 9.44
N ALA A 81 5.13 5.40 9.34
CA ALA A 81 4.64 4.40 8.39
C ALA A 81 3.16 4.04 8.66
N SER A 82 2.76 3.96 9.93
CA SER A 82 1.36 3.73 10.33
C SER A 82 0.43 4.86 9.87
N ALA A 83 0.87 6.12 9.95
CA ALA A 83 0.09 7.26 9.49
C ALA A 83 -0.13 7.23 7.97
N HIS A 84 0.91 6.89 7.20
CA HIS A 84 0.80 6.71 5.75
C HIS A 84 -0.11 5.54 5.37
N LEU A 85 0.00 4.40 6.05
CA LEU A 85 -0.91 3.27 5.85
C LEU A 85 -2.37 3.64 6.11
N LYS A 86 -2.65 4.43 7.17
CA LYS A 86 -4.01 4.93 7.44
C LYS A 86 -4.53 5.81 6.32
N LYS A 87 -3.71 6.72 5.79
CA LYS A 87 -4.10 7.56 4.63
C LYS A 87 -4.40 6.70 3.41
N LEU A 88 -3.54 5.71 3.14
CA LEU A 88 -3.70 4.78 2.03
C LEU A 88 -5.00 3.97 2.13
N PHE A 89 -5.36 3.49 3.32
CA PHE A 89 -6.62 2.77 3.52
C PHE A 89 -7.84 3.68 3.43
N ALA A 90 -7.74 4.93 3.88
CA ALA A 90 -8.80 5.92 3.73
C ALA A 90 -9.11 6.25 2.26
N LEU A 91 -8.15 6.08 1.34
CA LEU A 91 -8.39 6.20 -0.11
C LEU A 91 -9.23 5.03 -0.67
N GLY A 92 -9.17 3.87 -0.02
CA GLY A 92 -9.91 2.67 -0.39
C GLY A 92 -11.29 2.55 0.25
N GLU A 93 -11.49 3.17 1.42
CA GLU A 93 -12.79 3.24 2.07
C GLU A 93 -13.73 4.17 1.28
N ILE A 94 -14.64 3.54 0.53
CA ILE A 94 -15.86 4.23 0.08
C ILE A 94 -16.67 4.48 1.35
N ARG A 95 -16.61 5.71 1.88
CA ARG A 95 -17.43 6.15 3.03
C ARG A 95 -18.90 5.76 2.79
N TYR A 96 -19.36 4.70 3.44
CA TYR A 96 -20.74 4.68 3.89
C TYR A 96 -20.77 5.64 5.07
N GLY A 97 -21.38 6.81 4.86
CA GLY A 97 -21.54 7.82 5.89
C GLY A 97 -22.13 7.18 7.14
N TYR A 98 -21.47 7.41 8.27
CA TYR A 98 -22.02 7.14 9.59
C TYR A 98 -22.97 8.29 9.97
#